data_AF-A0A2G1QID0-F1
#
_entry.id   AF-A0A2G1QID0-F1
#
_cell.length_a   1.000
_cell.length_b   1.000
_cell.length_c   1.000
_cell.angle_alpha   90.00
_cell.angle_beta   90.00
_cell.angle_gamma   90.00
#
_symmetry.space_group_name_H-M   'P 1'
#
loop_
_entity.id
_entity.type
_entity.pdbx_description
1 polymer ?
#
loop_
_entity_poly.entity_id
_entity_poly.type
_entity_poly.pdbx_seq_one_letter_code
_entity_poly.pdbx_strand_id
1 'polypeptide(L)'
;MRAAFAHSSRLPFRADGRISNRRAPFEFYPTPPEAIRALLAAERFDGSIWEPACGDGAIARECEAAGYEVVATDLADYGYGEAGRDFLKSDTPRAKHIVTNPPYGRGLADRFVRQALSITAKTGGKVAMLLNLSSLCDPARHFSYLARPPARIYALDHCVCYPNGDPGQAGPYTRRHRYCWMVWDQVPKVTTTFHWLSTAPYAGKGGVQ
;
A
#
# COMPACT_ATOMS: atom_id res chain seq x y z
N MET A 1 10.15 28.72 -12.73
CA MET A 1 10.51 27.77 -13.81
C MET A 1 10.01 26.39 -13.41
N ARG A 2 8.91 25.89 -14.01
CA ARG A 2 8.38 24.55 -13.70
C ARG A 2 9.06 23.54 -14.62
N ALA A 3 9.92 22.68 -14.07
CA ALA A 3 10.42 21.53 -14.79
C ALA A 3 9.26 20.52 -14.97
N ALA A 4 8.71 20.47 -16.17
CA ALA A 4 7.79 19.42 -16.57
C ALA A 4 8.61 18.13 -16.77
N PHE A 5 8.63 17.26 -15.75
CA PHE A 5 9.14 15.91 -15.92
C PHE A 5 8.13 15.11 -16.74
N ALA A 6 8.39 14.99 -18.05
CA ALA A 6 7.75 14.01 -18.91
C ALA A 6 8.02 12.61 -18.32
N HIS A 7 7.05 12.03 -17.61
CA HIS A 7 7.14 10.67 -17.12
C HIS A 7 6.81 9.71 -18.27
N SER A 8 7.80 8.90 -18.64
CA SER A 8 7.63 7.76 -19.53
C SER A 8 6.44 6.90 -19.07
N SER A 9 5.51 6.63 -19.99
CA SER A 9 4.24 5.91 -19.78
C SER A 9 4.38 4.39 -19.69
N ARG A 10 5.61 3.87 -19.63
CA ARG A 10 5.89 2.42 -19.49
C ARG A 10 6.19 2.09 -18.04
N LEU A 11 5.58 1.00 -17.57
CA LEU A 11 5.88 0.43 -16.26
C LEU A 11 7.38 0.10 -16.15
N PRO A 12 7.98 0.22 -14.96
CA PRO A 12 9.43 0.09 -14.77
C PRO A 12 9.96 -1.35 -14.81
N PHE A 13 9.12 -2.31 -15.21
CA PHE A 13 9.41 -3.73 -15.17
C PHE A 13 10.12 -4.20 -16.46
N ARG A 14 11.06 -5.13 -16.30
CA ARG A 14 11.64 -5.89 -17.42
C ARG A 14 10.63 -6.95 -17.90
N ALA A 15 11.00 -7.69 -18.95
CA ALA A 15 10.15 -8.75 -19.51
C ALA A 15 9.79 -9.87 -18.49
N ASP A 16 10.67 -10.11 -17.51
CA ASP A 16 10.44 -11.06 -16.41
C ASP A 16 9.67 -10.45 -15.22
N GLY A 17 9.11 -9.25 -15.40
CA GLY A 17 8.39 -8.52 -14.35
C GLY A 17 9.30 -7.87 -13.31
N ARG A 18 10.64 -8.03 -13.36
CA ARG A 18 11.54 -7.53 -12.31
C ARG A 18 12.03 -6.11 -12.59
N ILE A 19 12.25 -5.34 -11.53
CA ILE A 19 12.97 -4.05 -11.59
C ILE A 19 14.48 -4.26 -11.51
N SER A 20 14.93 -5.25 -10.73
CA SER A 20 16.31 -5.71 -10.61
C SER A 20 16.35 -7.16 -10.11
N ASN A 21 17.50 -7.83 -10.24
CA ASN A 21 17.66 -9.22 -9.81
C ASN A 21 17.46 -9.43 -8.29
N ARG A 22 17.53 -8.35 -7.49
CA ARG A 22 17.37 -8.38 -6.02
C ARG A 22 15.92 -8.19 -5.56
N ARG A 23 14.99 -7.94 -6.49
CA ARG A 23 13.58 -7.67 -6.20
C ARG A 23 12.69 -8.75 -6.79
N ALA A 24 11.59 -9.07 -6.10
CA ALA A 24 10.59 -9.99 -6.60
C ALA A 24 9.94 -9.43 -7.89
N PRO A 25 9.55 -10.29 -8.84
CA PRO A 25 8.75 -9.87 -9.99
C PRO A 25 7.52 -9.07 -9.54
N PHE A 26 7.21 -8.01 -10.27
CA PHE A 26 6.12 -7.07 -10.01
C PHE A 26 6.09 -6.49 -8.59
N GLU A 27 7.21 -6.57 -7.86
CA GLU A 27 7.31 -6.20 -6.44
C GLU A 27 6.31 -6.97 -5.55
N PHE A 28 6.16 -8.29 -5.76
CA PHE A 28 5.31 -9.11 -4.89
C PHE A 28 5.95 -9.31 -3.50
N TYR A 29 5.43 -8.57 -2.53
CA TYR A 29 5.79 -8.60 -1.12
C TYR A 29 4.49 -8.60 -0.29
N PRO A 30 3.80 -9.74 -0.15
CA PRO A 30 2.51 -9.80 0.53
C PRO A 30 2.61 -9.28 1.96
N THR A 31 1.54 -8.61 2.39
CA THR A 31 1.44 -8.00 3.71
C THR A 31 1.10 -9.07 4.75
N PRO A 32 1.84 -9.20 5.86
CA PRO A 32 1.43 -10.09 6.95
C PRO A 32 0.03 -9.71 7.47
N PRO A 33 -0.90 -10.68 7.67
CA PRO A 33 -2.28 -10.39 8.08
C PRO A 33 -2.39 -9.54 9.36
N GLU A 34 -1.47 -9.72 10.31
CA GLU A 34 -1.43 -8.94 11.55
C GLU A 34 -1.25 -7.43 11.32
N ALA A 35 -0.59 -7.02 10.23
CA ALA A 35 -0.37 -5.62 9.92
C ALA A 35 -1.65 -4.90 9.46
N ILE A 36 -2.47 -5.56 8.64
CA ILE A 36 -3.76 -5.01 8.21
C ILE A 36 -4.81 -5.11 9.32
N ARG A 37 -4.84 -6.22 10.07
CA ARG A 37 -5.73 -6.36 11.25
C ARG A 37 -5.49 -5.25 12.28
N ALA A 38 -4.23 -4.91 12.54
CA ALA A 38 -3.89 -3.80 13.43
C ALA A 38 -4.41 -2.45 12.91
N LEU A 39 -4.31 -2.18 11.61
CA LEU A 39 -4.90 -0.98 11.00
C LEU A 39 -6.41 -0.98 11.16
N LEU A 40 -7.10 -2.07 10.81
CA LEU A 40 -8.55 -2.15 10.86
C LEU A 40 -9.11 -2.02 12.28
N ALA A 41 -8.33 -2.37 13.31
CA ALA A 41 -8.69 -2.10 14.69
C ALA A 41 -8.63 -0.62 15.07
N ALA A 42 -7.67 0.13 14.50
CA ALA A 42 -7.41 1.54 14.81
C ALA A 42 -8.11 2.54 13.87
N GLU A 43 -8.48 2.10 12.67
CA GLU A 43 -8.99 2.94 11.59
C GLU A 43 -10.29 2.38 11.01
N ARG A 44 -11.31 3.23 10.90
CA ARG A 44 -12.59 2.88 10.27
C ARG A 44 -12.69 3.44 8.87
N PHE A 45 -13.20 2.62 7.95
CA PHE A 45 -13.52 3.02 6.58
C PHE A 45 -15.05 2.97 6.42
N ASP A 46 -15.65 4.06 5.98
CA ASP A 46 -17.11 4.18 5.86
C ASP A 46 -17.56 3.85 4.43
N GLY A 47 -17.48 2.58 4.05
CA GLY A 47 -17.90 2.07 2.75
C GLY A 47 -16.91 1.06 2.17
N SER A 48 -16.98 0.86 0.85
CA SER A 48 -16.17 -0.11 0.14
C SER A 48 -14.69 0.28 0.05
N ILE A 49 -13.82 -0.74 -0.02
CA ILE A 49 -12.36 -0.62 -0.13
C ILE A 49 -11.90 -1.16 -1.48
N TRP A 50 -10.96 -0.47 -2.13
CA TRP A 50 -10.23 -0.98 -3.28
C TRP A 50 -8.78 -1.26 -2.87
N GLU A 51 -8.35 -2.51 -3.08
CA GLU A 51 -6.94 -2.89 -3.04
C GLU A 51 -6.39 -3.02 -4.49
N PRO A 52 -5.67 -2.02 -5.01
CA PRO A 52 -5.23 -1.99 -6.41
C PRO A 52 -3.89 -2.67 -6.73
N ALA A 53 -3.28 -3.34 -5.75
CA ALA A 53 -2.08 -4.17 -5.91
C ALA A 53 -2.23 -5.39 -4.98
N CYS A 54 -3.28 -6.16 -5.21
CA CYS A 54 -3.77 -7.13 -4.24
C CYS A 54 -2.89 -8.37 -4.09
N GLY A 55 -2.00 -8.67 -5.04
CA GLY A 55 -1.27 -9.93 -5.02
C GLY A 55 -2.23 -11.12 -4.86
N ASP A 56 -1.94 -11.99 -3.90
CA ASP A 56 -2.73 -13.16 -3.52
C ASP A 56 -3.93 -12.86 -2.59
N GLY A 57 -4.19 -11.57 -2.30
CA GLY A 57 -5.31 -11.09 -1.49
C GLY A 57 -4.99 -10.93 0.01
N ALA A 58 -3.72 -10.82 0.39
CA ALA A 58 -3.31 -10.76 1.80
C ALA A 58 -3.98 -9.61 2.61
N ILE A 59 -4.28 -8.46 2.00
CA ILE A 59 -5.02 -7.36 2.66
C ILE A 59 -6.52 -7.51 2.40
N ALA A 60 -6.92 -7.73 1.15
CA ALA A 60 -8.33 -7.79 0.75
C ALA A 60 -9.12 -8.82 1.56
N ARG A 61 -8.59 -10.02 1.77
CA ARG A 61 -9.26 -11.07 2.57
C ARG A 61 -9.51 -10.64 4.02
N GLU A 62 -8.56 -9.91 4.60
CA GLU A 62 -8.69 -9.39 5.97
C GLU A 62 -9.67 -8.22 6.05
N CYS A 63 -9.75 -7.40 5.00
CA CYS A 63 -10.80 -6.39 4.87
C CYS A 63 -12.19 -7.03 4.69
N GLU A 64 -12.33 -8.05 3.85
CA GLU A 64 -13.56 -8.82 3.68
C GLU A 64 -14.00 -9.46 5.00
N ALA A 65 -13.06 -10.11 5.72
CA ALA A 65 -13.32 -10.73 7.02
C ALA A 65 -13.73 -9.71 8.09
N ALA A 66 -13.30 -8.45 7.96
CA ALA A 66 -13.74 -7.34 8.82
C ALA A 66 -15.10 -6.74 8.41
N GLY A 67 -15.76 -7.29 7.38
CA GLY A 67 -17.08 -6.89 6.93
C GLY A 67 -17.11 -5.78 5.88
N TYR A 68 -15.98 -5.45 5.25
CA TYR A 68 -15.94 -4.48 4.16
C TYR A 68 -16.28 -5.13 2.82
N GLU A 69 -17.00 -4.40 1.96
CA GLU A 69 -17.05 -4.70 0.54
C GLU A 69 -15.70 -4.35 -0.09
N VAL A 70 -15.05 -5.32 -0.73
CA VAL A 70 -13.71 -5.14 -1.31
C VAL A 70 -13.71 -5.38 -2.80
N VAL A 71 -13.09 -4.46 -3.53
CA VAL A 71 -12.67 -4.68 -4.92
C VAL A 71 -11.15 -4.91 -4.91
N ALA A 72 -10.69 -6.03 -5.42
CA ALA A 72 -9.27 -6.37 -5.49
C ALA A 72 -8.83 -6.45 -6.96
N THR A 73 -7.74 -5.76 -7.29
CA THR A 73 -7.16 -5.78 -8.64
C THR A 73 -5.64 -5.83 -8.56
N ASP A 74 -5.00 -6.43 -9.55
CA ASP A 74 -3.55 -6.41 -9.67
C ASP A 74 -3.12 -6.31 -11.15
N LEU A 75 -1.89 -5.88 -11.37
CA LEU A 75 -1.28 -5.88 -12.70
C LEU A 75 -0.98 -7.31 -13.17
N ALA A 76 -0.53 -8.18 -12.26
CA ALA A 76 -0.19 -9.57 -12.55
C ALA A 76 -1.24 -10.53 -11.98
N ASP A 77 -1.28 -11.75 -12.49
CA ASP A 77 -2.19 -12.80 -12.01
C ASP A 77 -1.53 -13.60 -10.89
N TYR A 78 -2.12 -13.52 -9.69
CA TYR A 78 -1.73 -14.28 -8.50
C TYR A 78 -2.85 -15.22 -8.02
N GLY A 79 -3.89 -15.44 -8.83
CA GLY A 79 -5.04 -16.28 -8.46
C GLY A 79 -6.02 -15.61 -7.47
N TYR A 80 -5.96 -14.29 -7.30
CA TYR A 80 -6.92 -13.52 -6.50
C TYR A 80 -7.17 -12.14 -7.12
N GLY A 81 -8.42 -11.66 -7.04
CA GLY A 81 -8.83 -10.40 -7.62
C GLY A 81 -8.82 -10.38 -9.15
N GLU A 82 -9.03 -9.19 -9.72
CA GLU A 82 -8.99 -8.99 -11.17
C GLU A 82 -7.58 -8.62 -11.65
N ALA A 83 -6.93 -9.52 -12.39
CA ALA A 83 -5.59 -9.33 -12.95
C ALA A 83 -5.58 -8.43 -14.21
N GLY A 84 -4.37 -8.03 -14.64
CA GLY A 84 -4.17 -7.21 -15.86
C GLY A 84 -4.58 -5.74 -15.70
N ARG A 85 -4.77 -5.26 -14.48
CA ARG A 85 -5.20 -3.90 -14.17
C ARG A 85 -4.02 -3.02 -13.77
N ASP A 86 -3.62 -2.12 -14.66
CA ASP A 86 -2.65 -1.07 -14.34
C ASP A 86 -3.31 0.06 -13.54
N PHE A 87 -3.12 0.05 -12.22
CA PHE A 87 -3.66 1.06 -11.32
C PHE A 87 -3.25 2.48 -11.70
N LEU A 88 -2.02 2.68 -12.19
CA LEU A 88 -1.51 4.01 -12.56
C LEU A 88 -2.17 4.58 -13.83
N LYS A 89 -2.92 3.75 -14.56
CA LYS A 89 -3.74 4.16 -15.71
C LYS A 89 -5.24 4.14 -15.42
N SER A 90 -5.64 3.78 -14.20
CA SER A 90 -7.04 3.70 -13.82
C SER A 90 -7.56 5.06 -13.38
N ASP A 91 -8.55 5.62 -14.06
CA ASP A 91 -9.14 6.92 -13.74
C ASP A 91 -10.49 6.84 -13.04
N THR A 92 -11.15 5.69 -13.13
CA THR A 92 -12.49 5.45 -12.60
C THR A 92 -12.40 4.80 -11.22
N PRO A 93 -12.99 5.42 -10.17
CA PRO A 93 -13.04 4.80 -8.85
C PRO A 93 -13.81 3.48 -8.88
N ARG A 94 -13.26 2.46 -8.22
CA ARG A 94 -13.91 1.14 -8.06
C ARG A 94 -14.48 0.90 -6.66
N ALA A 95 -14.07 1.71 -5.70
CA ALA A 95 -14.57 1.71 -4.33
C ALA A 95 -14.42 3.11 -3.74
N LYS A 96 -14.99 3.33 -2.56
CA LYS A 96 -14.86 4.61 -1.87
C LYS A 96 -13.43 4.84 -1.38
N HIS A 97 -12.88 3.88 -0.65
CA HIS A 97 -11.55 3.95 -0.03
C HIS A 97 -10.51 3.17 -0.82
N ILE A 98 -9.23 3.49 -0.63
CA ILE A 98 -8.11 2.69 -1.16
C ILE A 98 -7.21 2.28 0.00
N VAL A 99 -6.96 0.98 0.13
CA VAL A 99 -6.07 0.40 1.15
C VAL A 99 -5.16 -0.61 0.46
N THR A 100 -3.84 -0.44 0.52
CA THR A 100 -2.91 -1.37 -0.12
C THR A 100 -1.47 -1.25 0.41
N ASN A 101 -0.66 -2.26 0.11
CA ASN A 101 0.79 -2.21 0.18
C ASN A 101 1.32 -2.03 -1.26
N PRO A 102 1.63 -0.79 -1.68
CA PRO A 102 1.97 -0.53 -3.07
C PRO A 102 3.36 -1.09 -3.44
N PRO A 103 3.65 -1.30 -4.74
CA PRO A 103 5.00 -1.62 -5.19
C PRO A 103 5.95 -0.42 -5.00
N TYR A 104 7.21 -0.64 -4.61
CA TYR A 104 8.11 0.46 -4.19
C TYR A 104 9.14 0.89 -5.24
N GLY A 105 9.68 -0.05 -6.02
CA GLY A 105 10.82 0.21 -6.90
C GLY A 105 10.59 1.37 -7.89
N ARG A 106 11.64 2.15 -8.15
CA ARG A 106 11.63 3.29 -9.09
C ARG A 106 10.49 4.31 -8.87
N GLY A 107 10.22 4.64 -7.60
CA GLY A 107 9.23 5.66 -7.24
C GLY A 107 7.77 5.24 -7.49
N LEU A 108 7.51 3.94 -7.63
CA LEU A 108 6.16 3.42 -7.82
C LEU A 108 5.24 3.79 -6.65
N ALA A 109 5.70 3.64 -5.41
CA ALA A 109 4.92 3.97 -4.22
C ALA A 109 4.40 5.42 -4.25
N ASP A 110 5.24 6.38 -4.66
CA ASP A 110 4.85 7.78 -4.75
C ASP A 110 3.83 8.04 -5.86
N ARG A 111 3.94 7.30 -6.98
CA ARG A 111 2.92 7.34 -8.05
C ARG A 111 1.61 6.73 -7.58
N PHE A 112 1.65 5.61 -6.85
CA PHE A 112 0.48 4.97 -6.26
C PHE A 112 -0.24 5.91 -5.28
N VAL A 113 0.50 6.57 -4.38
CA VAL A 113 -0.07 7.57 -3.46
C VAL A 113 -0.77 8.68 -4.23
N ARG A 114 -0.10 9.30 -5.22
CA ARG A 114 -0.70 10.38 -6.02
C ARG A 114 -1.95 9.92 -6.78
N GLN A 115 -1.90 8.74 -7.38
CA GLN A 115 -3.03 8.18 -8.12
C GLN A 115 -4.21 7.89 -7.21
N ALA A 116 -3.96 7.23 -6.08
CA ALA A 116 -4.99 6.94 -5.10
C ALA A 116 -5.67 8.22 -4.59
N LEU A 117 -4.90 9.25 -4.25
CA LEU A 117 -5.42 10.54 -3.81
C LEU A 117 -6.25 11.24 -4.89
N SER A 118 -5.91 11.07 -6.17
CA SER A 118 -6.69 11.62 -7.29
C SER A 118 -8.01 10.87 -7.49
N ILE A 119 -8.00 9.54 -7.36
CA ILE A 119 -9.20 8.70 -7.48
C ILE A 119 -10.15 8.96 -6.32
N THR A 120 -9.65 8.92 -5.08
CA THR A 120 -10.51 9.08 -3.89
C THR A 120 -11.00 10.51 -3.69
N ALA A 121 -10.41 11.51 -4.37
CA ALA A 121 -10.99 12.86 -4.44
C ALA A 121 -12.37 12.87 -5.10
N LYS A 122 -12.66 11.89 -5.98
CA LYS A 122 -13.98 11.75 -6.64
C LYS A 122 -15.01 11.07 -5.74
N THR A 123 -14.58 10.34 -4.71
CA THR A 123 -15.45 9.54 -3.83
C THR A 123 -15.54 10.08 -2.40
N GLY A 124 -14.68 11.04 -2.04
CA GLY A 124 -14.54 11.51 -0.67
C GLY A 124 -13.83 10.51 0.26
N GLY A 125 -13.27 9.41 -0.27
CA GLY A 125 -12.72 8.33 0.54
C GLY A 125 -11.29 8.55 1.05
N LYS A 126 -10.86 7.63 1.89
CA LYS A 126 -9.52 7.61 2.50
C LYS A 126 -8.54 6.84 1.62
N VAL A 127 -7.27 7.20 1.73
CA VAL A 127 -6.14 6.44 1.17
C VAL A 127 -5.30 5.95 2.33
N ALA A 128 -5.11 4.64 2.46
CA ALA A 128 -4.19 4.02 3.41
C ALA A 128 -3.13 3.22 2.65
N MET A 129 -1.85 3.57 2.86
CA MET A 129 -0.72 2.95 2.18
C MET A 129 0.24 2.40 3.21
N LEU A 130 0.58 1.12 3.12
CA LEU A 130 1.67 0.54 3.90
C LEU A 130 2.99 1.02 3.28
N LEU A 131 3.78 1.80 4.00
CA LEU A 131 5.01 2.41 3.50
C LEU A 131 6.18 2.09 4.45
N ASN A 132 7.41 2.05 3.93
CA ASN A 132 8.58 1.89 4.80
C ASN A 132 8.76 3.16 5.64
N LEU A 133 9.00 3.02 6.95
CA LEU A 133 9.19 4.11 7.89
C LEU A 133 10.31 5.06 7.48
N SER A 134 11.38 4.56 6.84
CA SER A 134 12.45 5.41 6.29
C SER A 134 11.95 6.40 5.24
N SER A 135 10.82 6.12 4.60
CA SER A 135 10.19 7.00 3.61
C SER A 135 9.66 8.30 4.21
N LEU A 136 9.48 8.37 5.53
CA LEU A 136 9.11 9.62 6.21
C LEU A 136 10.22 10.67 6.13
N CYS A 137 11.47 10.22 6.02
CA CYS A 137 12.66 11.07 5.99
C CYS A 137 13.31 11.13 4.59
N ASP A 138 12.58 10.77 3.54
CA ASP A 138 13.09 10.83 2.16
C ASP A 138 13.05 12.29 1.64
N PRO A 139 14.21 12.89 1.27
CA PRO A 139 14.26 14.26 0.76
C PRO A 139 13.36 14.51 -0.46
N ALA A 140 13.17 13.51 -1.33
CA ALA A 140 12.33 13.63 -2.51
C ALA A 140 10.83 13.71 -2.15
N ARG A 141 10.44 13.23 -0.96
CA ARG A 141 9.05 13.23 -0.49
C ARG A 141 8.70 14.44 0.38
N HIS A 142 9.72 15.13 0.91
CA HIS A 142 9.55 16.25 1.85
C HIS A 142 8.48 17.26 1.40
N PHE A 143 8.61 17.80 0.19
CA PHE A 143 7.64 18.78 -0.32
C PHE A 143 6.23 18.18 -0.52
N SER A 144 6.12 16.90 -0.88
CA SER A 144 4.82 16.24 -1.03
C SER A 144 4.12 16.09 0.32
N TYR A 145 4.87 15.75 1.38
CA TYR A 145 4.32 15.68 2.73
C TYR A 145 3.94 17.06 3.28
N LEU A 146 4.67 18.13 2.97
CA LEU A 146 4.27 19.48 3.37
C LEU A 146 3.02 19.95 2.61
N ALA A 147 2.93 19.67 1.31
CA ALA A 147 1.80 20.10 0.49
C ALA A 147 0.52 19.32 0.81
N ARG A 148 0.63 18.02 1.11
CA ARG A 148 -0.49 17.15 1.46
C ARG A 148 -0.06 16.11 2.50
N PRO A 149 0.03 16.49 3.78
CA PRO A 149 0.47 15.58 4.83
C PRO A 149 -0.54 14.45 5.02
N PRO A 150 -0.10 13.23 5.39
CA PRO A 150 -1.02 12.22 5.89
C PRO A 150 -1.71 12.75 7.15
N ALA A 151 -2.98 12.43 7.31
CA ALA A 151 -3.73 12.76 8.51
C ALA A 151 -3.22 11.96 9.73
N ARG A 152 -2.87 10.69 9.49
CA ARG A 152 -2.40 9.75 10.50
C ARG A 152 -1.24 8.92 9.98
N ILE A 153 -0.28 8.66 10.86
CA ILE A 153 0.77 7.66 10.68
C ILE A 153 0.64 6.65 11.80
N TYR A 154 0.51 5.38 11.44
CA TYR A 154 0.48 4.26 12.37
C TYR A 154 1.75 3.44 12.21
N ALA A 155 2.72 3.64 13.10
CA ALA A 155 3.95 2.86 13.11
C ALA A 155 3.69 1.47 13.69
N LEU A 156 4.09 0.43 12.95
CA LEU A 156 3.94 -0.96 13.36
C LEU A 156 5.19 -1.40 14.14
N ASP A 157 4.99 -2.03 15.29
CA ASP A 157 6.07 -2.59 16.11
C ASP A 157 6.83 -3.72 15.40
N HIS A 158 6.13 -4.50 14.59
CA HIS A 158 6.68 -5.56 13.76
C HIS A 158 5.89 -5.68 12.46
N CYS A 159 6.59 -5.66 11.32
CA CYS A 159 6.03 -5.94 10.01
C CYS A 159 7.18 -6.21 9.04
N VAL A 160 7.20 -7.38 8.44
CA VAL A 160 8.20 -7.73 7.41
C VAL A 160 7.47 -8.37 6.24
N CYS A 161 7.41 -7.66 5.11
CA CYS A 161 6.88 -8.21 3.87
C CYS A 161 8.01 -8.95 3.14
N TYR A 162 7.90 -10.28 3.05
CA TYR A 162 8.92 -11.12 2.42
C TYR A 162 8.72 -11.18 0.90
N PRO A 163 9.81 -11.26 0.09
CA PRO A 163 9.70 -11.44 -1.35
C PRO A 163 8.95 -12.73 -1.63
N ASN A 164 7.91 -12.65 -2.46
CA ASN A 164 7.03 -13.78 -2.79
C ASN A 164 6.40 -14.47 -1.56
N GLY A 165 6.31 -13.78 -0.42
CA GLY A 165 5.84 -14.36 0.84
C GLY A 165 6.82 -15.35 1.48
N ASP A 166 8.03 -15.51 0.94
CA ASP A 166 9.00 -16.51 1.39
C ASP A 166 10.13 -15.88 2.23
N PRO A 167 10.19 -16.16 3.54
CA PRO A 167 11.28 -15.69 4.40
C PRO A 167 12.66 -16.13 3.90
N GLY A 168 12.79 -17.29 3.25
CA GLY A 168 14.04 -17.84 2.72
C GLY A 168 14.63 -16.99 1.58
N GLN A 169 13.80 -16.24 0.87
CA GLN A 169 14.24 -15.34 -0.21
C GLN A 169 14.66 -13.94 0.28
N ALA A 170 14.43 -13.63 1.56
CA ALA A 170 14.73 -12.31 2.09
C ALA A 170 16.16 -12.19 2.63
N GLY A 171 16.90 -11.24 2.07
CA GLY A 171 18.21 -10.84 2.56
C GLY A 171 18.15 -9.94 3.81
N PRO A 172 19.32 -9.58 4.39
CA PRO A 172 19.40 -8.75 5.59
C PRO A 172 18.71 -7.39 5.46
N TYR A 173 18.70 -6.81 4.26
CA TYR A 173 18.06 -5.53 4.00
C TYR A 173 16.54 -5.59 4.21
N THR A 174 15.86 -6.60 3.65
CA THR A 174 14.40 -6.79 3.81
C THR A 174 14.01 -6.96 5.28
N ARG A 175 14.80 -7.71 6.06
CA ARG A 175 14.54 -7.96 7.48
C ARG A 175 14.67 -6.71 8.37
N ARG A 176 15.41 -5.70 7.90
CA ARG A 176 15.57 -4.41 8.59
C ARG A 176 14.48 -3.41 8.25
N HIS A 177 13.65 -3.68 7.24
CA HIS A 177 12.54 -2.80 6.94
C HIS A 177 11.62 -2.69 8.16
N ARG A 178 11.11 -1.48 8.36
CA ARG A 178 10.04 -1.17 9.30
C ARG A 178 8.98 -0.44 8.52
N TYR A 179 7.73 -0.75 8.79
CA TYR A 179 6.61 -0.21 8.02
C TYR A 179 5.67 0.58 8.91
N CYS A 180 4.95 1.50 8.29
CA CYS A 180 3.84 2.21 8.89
C CYS A 180 2.69 2.30 7.89
N TRP A 181 1.46 2.36 8.39
CA TRP A 181 0.34 2.80 7.58
C TRP A 181 0.29 4.31 7.57
N MET A 182 0.35 4.91 6.40
CA MET A 182 0.12 6.34 6.21
C MET A 182 -1.29 6.52 5.65
N VAL A 183 -2.12 7.30 6.34
CA VAL A 183 -3.52 7.50 5.97
C VAL A 183 -3.79 8.96 5.65
N TRP A 184 -4.37 9.21 4.48
CA TRP A 184 -4.84 10.50 4.02
C TRP A 184 -6.36 10.54 3.96
N ASP A 185 -6.92 11.63 4.46
CA ASP A 185 -8.31 12.01 4.22
C ASP A 185 -8.40 12.92 2.97
N GLN A 186 -9.61 13.11 2.43
CA GLN A 186 -9.82 14.12 1.39
C GLN A 186 -9.81 15.54 1.93
N VAL A 187 -10.25 15.74 3.18
CA VAL A 187 -10.13 17.04 3.85
C VAL A 187 -8.67 17.30 4.17
N PRO A 188 -8.03 18.34 3.59
CA PRO A 188 -6.64 18.66 3.86
C PRO A 188 -6.38 18.86 5.35
N LYS A 189 -5.24 18.34 5.82
CA LYS A 189 -4.79 18.51 7.20
C LYS A 189 -3.58 19.44 7.22
N VAL A 190 -3.45 20.19 8.32
CA VAL A 190 -2.25 21.00 8.62
C VAL A 190 -1.31 20.31 9.61
N THR A 191 -1.77 19.23 10.24
CA THR A 191 -1.01 18.42 11.19
C THR A 191 -1.18 16.93 10.88
N THR A 192 -0.15 16.16 11.21
CA THR A 192 -0.17 14.69 11.17
C THR A 192 -0.16 14.17 12.60
N THR A 193 -1.07 13.25 12.92
CA THR A 193 -1.01 12.51 14.20
C THR A 193 -0.21 11.22 14.04
N PHE A 194 0.55 10.86 15.06
CA PHE A 194 1.41 9.68 15.07
C PHE A 194 0.96 8.71 16.16
N HIS A 195 0.84 7.43 15.80
CA HIS A 195 0.31 6.37 16.66
C HIS A 195 1.21 5.14 16.59
N TRP A 196 1.29 4.41 17.70
CA TRP A 196 1.97 3.11 17.77
C TRP A 196 0.93 2.01 17.72
N LEU A 197 1.09 1.07 16.79
CA LEU A 197 0.22 -0.11 16.70
C LEU A 197 1.03 -1.38 16.96
N SER A 198 0.52 -2.20 17.87
CA SER A 198 1.05 -3.54 18.08
C SER A 198 0.40 -4.55 17.13
N THR A 199 1.23 -5.37 16.50
CA THR A 199 0.81 -6.46 15.62
C THR A 199 0.68 -7.79 16.36
N ALA A 200 1.36 -7.94 17.52
CA ALA A 200 1.36 -9.17 18.30
C ALA A 200 -0.04 -9.71 18.66
N PRO A 201 -1.05 -8.88 19.03
CA PRO A 201 -2.40 -9.37 19.33
C PRO A 201 -3.15 -10.00 18.14
N TYR A 202 -2.64 -9.83 16.92
CA TYR A 202 -3.26 -10.27 15.68
C TYR A 202 -2.47 -11.39 14.97
N ALA A 203 -1.31 -11.76 15.50
CA ALA A 203 -0.52 -12.88 15.02
C ALA A 203 -1.23 -14.22 15.31
N GLY A 204 -1.17 -15.17 14.38
CA GLY A 204 -1.67 -16.54 14.59
C GLY A 204 -3.19 -16.74 14.56
N LYS A 205 -4.01 -15.69 14.42
CA LYS A 205 -5.49 -15.81 14.34
C LYS A 205 -6.03 -16.27 12.96
N GLY A 206 -5.21 -16.92 12.14
CA GLY A 206 -5.54 -17.37 10.78
C GLY A 206 -5.91 -18.84 10.67
N GLY A 207 -6.57 -19.42 11.68
CA GLY A 207 -7.13 -20.76 11.62
C GLY A 207 -8.65 -20.67 11.48
N VAL A 208 -9.16 -21.04 10.31
CA VAL A 208 -10.57 -21.46 10.16
C VAL A 208 -10.77 -22.66 11.09
N GLN A 209 -11.73 -22.57 12.01
CA GLN A 209 -12.30 -23.75 12.68
C GLN A 209 -13.15 -24.53 11.68
#